data_AF-A0A1G7YWB0-F1
#
_entry.id   AF-A0A1G7YWB0-F1
#
_cell.length_a   1.000
_cell.length_b   1.000
_cell.length_c   1.000
_cell.angle_alpha   90.00
_cell.angle_beta   90.00
_cell.angle_gamma   90.00
#
_symmetry.space_group_name_H-M   'P 1'
#
loop_
_entity.id
_entity.type
_entity.pdbx_description
1 polymer ?
#
loop_
_entity_poly.entity_id
_entity_poly.type
_entity_poly.pdbx_seq_one_letter_code
_entity_poly.pdbx_strand_id
1 'polypeptide(L)'
;MADPGRKQGSLLKELPVLLLVAVVLAVLVKTFLVQPFYIPSASMEQTLHGCTGCTADRILVTKPPYWFGDPQPGDVVVFEGPDTWPSEGQADEPGNWFARAALFVGRAVGTAPPSDRDFVKRVIAVGGQTVQCCDNQGRVTVDGSPLDEPYLYQDDQRAFGPVTLATGQLWVMGDHRGDSADSRDHGPVSVDDVIGKASLIIWPLGRAGWIGSPDIQATAEGPADPGTVVLLAAALLVPPGRRRR
;
A
#
# COMPACT_ATOMS: atom_id res chain seq x y z
N MET A 1 19.39 -56.68 -26.82
CA MET A 1 20.02 -55.84 -25.78
C MET A 1 18.92 -55.34 -24.86
N ALA A 2 18.96 -55.70 -23.58
CA ALA A 2 18.05 -55.18 -22.56
C ALA A 2 18.68 -53.93 -21.92
N ASP A 3 17.94 -52.82 -21.91
CA ASP A 3 18.32 -51.56 -21.26
C ASP A 3 18.18 -51.70 -19.74
N PRO A 4 19.26 -51.51 -18.94
CA PRO A 4 19.22 -51.81 -17.52
C PRO A 4 18.59 -50.67 -16.70
N GLY A 5 17.44 -50.98 -16.11
CA GLY A 5 17.09 -50.58 -14.74
C GLY A 5 17.12 -49.08 -14.42
N ARG A 6 16.02 -48.38 -14.72
CA ARG A 6 15.70 -47.08 -14.13
C ARG A 6 15.48 -47.28 -12.62
N LYS A 7 16.49 -46.95 -11.80
CA LYS A 7 16.46 -47.06 -10.34
C LYS A 7 15.37 -46.16 -9.76
N GLN A 8 14.32 -46.75 -9.18
CA GLN A 8 13.20 -46.07 -8.51
C GLN A 8 13.58 -45.38 -7.16
N GLY A 9 14.86 -45.27 -6.82
CA GLY A 9 15.33 -44.71 -5.54
C GLY A 9 15.65 -43.20 -5.54
N SER A 10 15.54 -42.51 -6.69
CA SER A 10 15.86 -41.07 -6.80
C SER A 10 14.69 -40.18 -6.37
N LEU A 11 13.45 -40.61 -6.63
CA LEU A 11 12.26 -39.78 -6.42
C LEU A 11 12.05 -39.39 -4.95
N LEU A 12 12.25 -40.31 -4.01
CA LEU A 12 12.09 -40.03 -2.57
C LEU A 12 13.24 -39.18 -1.98
N LYS A 13 14.39 -39.08 -2.67
CA LYS A 13 15.53 -38.23 -2.26
C LYS A 13 15.51 -36.86 -2.95
N GLU A 14 15.01 -36.80 -4.18
CA GLU A 14 14.84 -35.55 -4.94
C GLU A 14 13.61 -34.77 -4.47
N LEU A 15 12.54 -35.45 -4.01
CA LEU A 15 11.32 -34.81 -3.55
C LEU A 15 11.54 -33.83 -2.37
N PRO A 16 12.30 -34.18 -1.30
CA PRO A 16 12.59 -33.23 -0.22
C PRO A 16 13.40 -32.01 -0.69
N VAL A 17 14.35 -32.20 -1.60
CA VAL A 17 15.18 -31.10 -2.15
C VAL A 17 14.34 -30.16 -3.00
N LEU A 18 13.49 -30.71 -3.87
CA LEU A 18 12.56 -29.91 -4.68
C LEU A 18 11.55 -29.17 -3.81
N LEU A 19 11.02 -29.82 -2.78
CA LEU A 19 10.11 -29.18 -1.81
C LEU A 19 10.82 -28.04 -1.08
N LEU A 20 12.06 -28.26 -0.61
CA LEU A 20 12.84 -27.23 0.06
C LEU A 20 13.09 -26.04 -0.87
N VAL A 21 13.51 -26.28 -2.11
CA VAL A 21 13.72 -25.21 -3.10
C VAL A 21 12.43 -24.45 -3.37
N ALA A 22 11.30 -25.15 -3.52
CA ALA A 22 9.99 -24.51 -3.73
C ALA A 22 9.57 -23.65 -2.52
N VAL A 23 9.80 -24.13 -1.29
CA VAL A 23 9.53 -23.37 -0.06
C VAL A 23 10.43 -22.15 0.04
N VAL A 24 11.74 -22.30 -0.19
CA VAL A 24 12.70 -21.18 -0.18
C VAL A 24 12.33 -20.14 -1.22
N LEU A 25 12.01 -20.57 -2.46
CA LEU A 25 11.58 -19.66 -3.52
C LEU A 25 10.29 -18.95 -3.13
N ALA A 26 9.29 -19.67 -2.58
CA ALA A 26 8.05 -19.07 -2.13
C ALA A 26 8.26 -18.06 -0.99
N VAL A 27 9.17 -18.34 -0.05
CA VAL A 27 9.57 -17.42 1.01
C VAL A 27 10.22 -16.18 0.40
N LEU A 28 11.21 -16.33 -0.48
CA LEU A 28 11.86 -15.19 -1.14
C LEU A 28 10.86 -14.31 -1.90
N VAL A 29 9.98 -14.92 -2.70
CA VAL A 29 8.96 -14.17 -3.45
C VAL A 29 8.03 -13.42 -2.51
N LYS A 30 7.64 -13.97 -1.36
CA LYS A 30 6.73 -13.31 -0.43
C LYS A 30 7.41 -12.25 0.43
N THR A 31 8.62 -12.53 0.87
CA THR A 31 9.44 -11.59 1.63
C THR A 31 9.76 -10.37 0.79
N PHE A 32 9.97 -10.54 -0.53
CA PHE A 32 10.49 -9.46 -1.35
C PHE A 32 9.52 -8.91 -2.41
N LEU A 33 8.67 -9.71 -3.05
CA LEU A 33 7.94 -9.24 -4.23
C LEU A 33 6.50 -8.88 -3.89
N VAL A 34 5.71 -9.90 -3.56
CA VAL A 34 4.24 -9.76 -3.48
C VAL A 34 3.64 -10.67 -2.42
N GLN A 35 2.59 -10.18 -1.77
CA GLN A 35 1.84 -10.95 -0.79
C GLN A 35 0.33 -10.76 -0.99
N PRO A 36 -0.45 -11.84 -1.10
CA PRO A 36 -1.88 -11.73 -1.18
C PRO A 36 -2.49 -11.48 0.21
N PHE A 37 -3.48 -10.59 0.30
CA PHE A 37 -4.24 -10.28 1.51
C PHE A 37 -5.74 -10.43 1.25
N TYR A 38 -6.47 -10.85 2.28
CA TYR A 38 -7.92 -10.88 2.31
C TYR A 38 -8.44 -9.68 3.11
N ILE A 39 -9.45 -8.97 2.60
CA ILE A 39 -10.00 -7.76 3.26
C ILE A 39 -11.20 -8.13 4.15
N PRO A 40 -11.09 -8.05 5.49
CA PRO A 40 -12.18 -8.47 6.37
C PRO A 40 -13.20 -7.37 6.68
N SER A 41 -12.87 -6.08 6.47
CA SER A 41 -13.66 -4.94 6.94
C SER A 41 -14.05 -3.96 5.82
N ALA A 42 -15.10 -3.16 6.06
CA ALA A 42 -15.65 -2.17 5.13
C ALA A 42 -14.99 -0.78 5.25
N SER A 43 -13.91 -0.64 6.02
CA SER A 43 -13.26 0.66 6.31
C SER A 43 -12.66 1.35 5.07
N MET A 44 -12.47 0.60 4.00
CA MET A 44 -11.91 1.06 2.73
C MET A 44 -12.94 1.10 1.59
N GLU A 45 -14.25 1.04 1.90
CA GLU A 45 -15.32 1.19 0.90
C GLU A 45 -15.24 2.58 0.25
N GLN A 46 -15.40 2.77 -1.07
CA GLN A 46 -15.65 1.77 -2.14
C GLN A 46 -14.37 1.22 -2.78
N THR A 47 -13.19 1.67 -2.35
CA THR A 47 -11.91 1.24 -2.91
C THR A 47 -11.70 -0.26 -2.73
N LEU A 48 -11.94 -0.78 -1.52
CA LEU A 48 -11.87 -2.21 -1.19
C LEU A 48 -13.16 -2.61 -0.47
N HIS A 49 -13.81 -3.67 -0.96
CA HIS A 49 -15.01 -4.20 -0.31
C HIS A 49 -14.60 -5.32 0.64
N GLY A 50 -14.83 -5.10 1.94
CA GLY A 50 -14.75 -6.13 2.95
C GLY A 50 -16.05 -6.19 3.77
N CYS A 51 -16.46 -7.40 4.12
CA CYS A 51 -17.62 -7.63 4.96
C CYS A 51 -17.62 -9.04 5.55
N THR A 52 -18.33 -9.21 6.67
CA THR A 52 -18.52 -10.52 7.31
C THR A 52 -19.57 -11.33 6.54
N GLY A 53 -19.17 -12.50 6.02
CA GLY A 53 -20.08 -13.44 5.35
C GLY A 53 -20.39 -13.13 3.88
N CYS A 54 -19.66 -12.22 3.25
CA CYS A 54 -19.81 -11.85 1.83
C CYS A 54 -18.61 -12.31 0.98
N THR A 55 -18.63 -12.03 -0.32
CA THR A 55 -17.44 -12.18 -1.18
C THR A 55 -16.58 -10.92 -1.10
N ALA A 56 -15.71 -10.87 -0.10
CA ALA A 56 -14.77 -9.77 0.07
C ALA A 56 -13.61 -9.82 -0.94
N ASP A 57 -12.91 -8.69 -1.07
CA ASP A 57 -11.76 -8.56 -1.93
C ASP A 57 -10.55 -9.37 -1.43
N ARG A 58 -9.79 -9.87 -2.40
CA ARG A 58 -8.41 -10.28 -2.19
C ARG A 58 -7.53 -9.34 -2.98
N ILE A 59 -6.53 -8.79 -2.32
CA ILE A 59 -5.60 -7.84 -2.92
C ILE A 59 -4.19 -8.42 -3.01
N LEU A 60 -3.39 -7.87 -3.91
CA LEU A 60 -1.96 -8.13 -4.00
C LEU A 60 -1.19 -6.90 -3.50
N VAL A 61 -0.40 -7.13 -2.46
CA VAL A 61 0.46 -6.13 -1.85
C VAL A 61 1.86 -6.24 -2.44
N THR A 62 2.34 -5.16 -3.06
CA THR A 62 3.69 -5.05 -3.65
C THR A 62 4.63 -4.34 -2.69
N LYS A 63 5.79 -4.94 -2.44
CA LYS A 63 6.86 -4.35 -1.62
C LYS A 63 7.91 -3.53 -2.39
N PRO A 64 8.25 -3.84 -3.67
CA PRO A 64 9.30 -3.12 -4.39
C PRO A 64 9.17 -1.59 -4.46
N PRO A 65 7.97 -0.98 -4.53
CA PRO A 65 7.84 0.48 -4.51
C PRO A 65 8.48 1.12 -3.27
N TYR A 66 8.48 0.43 -2.14
CA TYR A 66 8.97 0.95 -0.86
C TYR A 66 10.39 0.52 -0.49
N TRP A 67 11.10 -0.16 -1.41
CA TRP A 67 12.52 -0.46 -1.21
C TRP A 67 13.43 0.73 -1.48
N PHE A 68 12.95 1.66 -2.31
CA PHE A 68 13.73 2.78 -2.82
C PHE A 68 13.01 4.13 -2.61
N GLY A 69 11.87 4.13 -1.90
CA GLY A 69 11.09 5.31 -1.60
C GLY A 69 10.13 5.06 -0.44
N ASP A 70 9.63 6.14 0.14
CA ASP A 70 8.66 6.06 1.23
C ASP A 70 7.22 6.07 0.70
N PRO A 71 6.24 5.56 1.46
CA PRO A 71 4.82 5.72 1.14
C PRO A 71 4.45 7.18 0.90
N GLN A 72 3.67 7.44 -0.14
CA GLN A 72 3.26 8.79 -0.54
C GLN A 72 1.79 9.06 -0.22
N PRO A 73 1.38 10.32 -0.05
CA PRO A 73 -0.03 10.68 0.05
C PRO A 73 -0.84 10.08 -1.12
N GLY A 74 -1.99 9.50 -0.79
CA GLY A 74 -2.85 8.79 -1.74
C GLY A 74 -2.56 7.29 -1.87
N ASP A 75 -1.41 6.79 -1.40
CA ASP A 75 -1.12 5.36 -1.42
C ASP A 75 -2.06 4.59 -0.49
N VAL A 76 -2.52 3.42 -0.92
CA VAL A 76 -3.17 2.44 -0.04
C VAL A 76 -2.11 1.47 0.46
N VAL A 77 -1.91 1.44 1.78
CA VAL A 77 -0.86 0.66 2.41
C VAL A 77 -1.43 -0.43 3.30
N VAL A 78 -0.71 -1.54 3.35
CA VAL A 78 -0.92 -2.59 4.35
C VAL A 78 0.21 -2.48 5.37
N PHE A 79 -0.14 -2.45 6.66
CA PHE A 79 0.82 -2.26 7.76
C PHE A 79 0.40 -3.04 9.00
N GLU A 80 1.36 -3.31 9.86
CA GLU A 80 1.09 -3.86 11.19
C GLU A 80 0.70 -2.71 12.14
N GLY A 81 -0.49 -2.77 12.73
CA GLY A 81 -0.97 -1.70 13.61
C GLY A 81 -0.23 -1.72 14.95
N PRO A 82 0.16 -0.53 15.49
CA PRO A 82 0.83 -0.46 16.78
C PRO A 82 -0.09 -0.91 17.92
N ASP A 83 0.46 -1.20 19.10
CA ASP A 83 -0.29 -1.75 20.25
C ASP A 83 -1.45 -0.88 20.74
N THR A 84 -1.51 0.39 20.29
CA THR A 84 -2.58 1.34 20.60
C THR A 84 -3.82 1.15 19.71
N TRP A 85 -3.73 0.37 18.63
CA TRP A 85 -4.83 0.14 17.69
C TRP A 85 -5.63 -1.12 18.09
N PRO A 86 -6.96 -1.10 17.91
CA PRO A 86 -7.80 -2.26 18.17
C PRO A 86 -7.56 -3.32 17.09
N SER A 87 -7.55 -4.60 17.46
CA SER A 87 -7.42 -5.69 16.50
C SER A 87 -8.57 -5.67 15.47
N GLU A 88 -8.25 -5.47 14.19
CA GLU A 88 -9.20 -5.58 13.07
C GLU A 88 -9.10 -6.98 12.44
N GLY A 89 -9.50 -8.02 13.17
CA GLY A 89 -9.53 -9.37 12.61
C GLY A 89 -10.10 -10.44 13.54
N GLN A 90 -10.54 -11.55 12.95
CA GLN A 90 -11.04 -12.76 13.64
C GLN A 90 -10.07 -13.93 13.42
N ALA A 91 -8.77 -13.70 13.66
CA ALA A 91 -7.81 -14.79 13.59
C ALA A 91 -7.72 -15.48 14.95
N ASP A 92 -8.65 -16.39 15.24
CA ASP A 92 -8.46 -17.37 16.32
C ASP A 92 -7.22 -18.22 15.98
N GLU A 93 -6.08 -17.90 16.59
CA GLU A 93 -4.82 -18.64 16.40
C GLU A 93 -4.99 -20.08 16.93
N PRO A 94 -4.86 -21.12 16.09
CA PRO A 94 -5.12 -22.49 16.52
C PRO A 94 -4.15 -22.94 17.62
N GLY A 95 -4.63 -23.64 18.64
CA GLY A 95 -3.80 -24.23 19.69
C GLY A 95 -2.94 -25.42 19.24
N ASN A 96 -3.26 -26.05 18.11
CA ASN A 96 -2.56 -27.24 17.60
C ASN A 96 -1.70 -26.92 16.36
N TRP A 97 -0.58 -27.65 16.22
CA TRP A 97 0.45 -27.33 15.21
C TRP A 97 0.02 -27.64 13.77
N PHE A 98 -0.83 -28.64 13.55
CA PHE A 98 -1.33 -28.99 12.22
C PHE A 98 -2.22 -27.88 11.65
N ALA A 99 -3.13 -27.35 12.49
CA ALA A 99 -3.99 -26.23 12.10
C ALA A 99 -3.18 -24.95 11.87
N ARG A 100 -2.11 -24.70 12.66
CA ARG A 100 -1.17 -23.59 12.37
C ARG A 100 -0.46 -23.78 11.03
N ALA A 101 -0.03 -24.99 10.70
CA ALA A 101 0.58 -25.27 9.41
C ALA A 101 -0.41 -25.05 8.25
N ALA A 102 -1.67 -25.46 8.39
CA ALA A 102 -2.72 -25.20 7.41
C ALA A 102 -3.04 -23.71 7.27
N LEU A 103 -3.16 -22.97 8.38
CA LEU A 103 -3.38 -21.53 8.40
C LEU A 103 -2.21 -20.78 7.75
N PHE A 104 -0.97 -21.18 8.07
CA PHE A 104 0.23 -20.65 7.45
C PHE A 104 0.18 -20.80 5.93
N VAL A 105 -0.12 -22.00 5.42
CA VAL A 105 -0.27 -22.24 3.98
C VAL A 105 -1.39 -21.39 3.40
N GLY A 106 -2.54 -21.30 4.07
CA GLY A 106 -3.68 -20.49 3.65
C GLY A 106 -3.35 -19.00 3.53
N ARG A 107 -2.66 -18.42 4.51
CA ARG A 107 -2.17 -17.03 4.48
C ARG A 107 -1.18 -16.85 3.35
N ALA A 108 -0.28 -17.82 3.19
CA ALA A 108 0.69 -17.86 2.10
C ALA A 108 0.03 -17.80 0.71
N VAL A 109 -1.15 -18.40 0.51
CA VAL A 109 -1.85 -18.38 -0.78
C VAL A 109 -3.00 -17.36 -0.82
N GLY A 110 -3.18 -16.55 0.22
CA GLY A 110 -4.24 -15.53 0.30
C GLY A 110 -5.65 -16.11 0.47
N THR A 111 -5.77 -17.37 0.92
CA THR A 111 -7.06 -18.03 1.16
C THR A 111 -7.48 -18.00 2.62
N ALA A 112 -6.63 -17.54 3.52
CA ALA A 112 -6.95 -17.36 4.94
C ALA A 112 -6.90 -15.87 5.33
N PRO A 113 -7.59 -15.48 6.42
CA PRO A 113 -7.54 -14.12 6.95
C PRO A 113 -6.10 -13.70 7.29
N PRO A 114 -5.78 -12.40 7.15
CA PRO A 114 -4.50 -11.85 7.60
C PRO A 114 -4.38 -11.94 9.13
N SER A 115 -3.27 -11.43 9.69
CA SER A 115 -3.17 -11.30 11.14
C SER A 115 -4.26 -10.33 11.64
N ASP A 116 -4.65 -10.45 12.91
CA ASP A 116 -5.60 -9.53 13.56
C ASP A 116 -5.02 -8.10 13.73
N ARG A 117 -3.75 -7.92 13.36
CA ARG A 117 -3.00 -6.68 13.44
C ARG A 117 -2.59 -6.12 12.08
N ASP A 118 -2.98 -6.76 10.98
CA ASP A 118 -2.70 -6.24 9.64
C ASP A 118 -3.85 -5.32 9.19
N PHE A 119 -3.57 -4.04 8.98
CA PHE A 119 -4.55 -3.04 8.57
C PHE A 119 -4.30 -2.62 7.13
N VAL A 120 -5.37 -2.21 6.44
CA VAL A 120 -5.30 -1.57 5.12
C VAL A 120 -5.95 -0.21 5.22
N LYS A 121 -5.18 0.85 5.00
CA LYS A 121 -5.66 2.25 5.05
C LYS A 121 -4.96 3.10 3.98
N ARG A 122 -5.48 4.29 3.70
CA ARG A 122 -4.86 5.24 2.78
C ARG A 122 -3.96 6.22 3.52
N VAL A 123 -2.77 6.48 2.98
CA VAL A 123 -1.85 7.51 3.47
C VAL A 123 -2.42 8.88 3.11
N ILE A 124 -2.66 9.69 4.13
CA ILE A 124 -3.21 11.04 3.99
C ILE A 124 -2.12 12.10 4.12
N ALA A 125 -1.17 11.91 5.04
CA ALA A 125 -0.04 12.79 5.24
C ALA A 125 1.20 11.99 5.67
N VAL A 126 2.38 12.54 5.39
CA VAL A 126 3.70 11.94 5.68
C VAL A 126 4.53 12.84 6.60
N GLY A 127 5.65 12.31 7.11
CA GLY A 127 6.52 13.02 8.04
C GLY A 127 6.89 14.44 7.59
N GLY A 128 6.81 15.40 8.52
CA GLY A 128 7.02 16.82 8.28
C GLY A 128 5.75 17.61 7.98
N GLN A 129 4.65 16.94 7.62
CA GLN A 129 3.36 17.60 7.35
C GLN A 129 2.51 17.74 8.61
N THR A 130 1.61 18.73 8.59
CA THR A 130 0.58 18.93 9.62
C THR A 130 -0.81 18.61 9.04
N VAL A 131 -1.52 17.67 9.65
CA VAL A 131 -2.88 17.26 9.25
C VAL A 131 -3.92 17.67 10.30
N GLN A 132 -5.09 18.09 9.85
CA GLN A 132 -6.22 18.42 10.71
C GLN A 132 -7.55 18.30 9.98
N CYS A 133 -8.61 18.08 10.73
CA CYS A 133 -9.99 18.21 10.26
C CYS A 133 -10.73 19.27 11.09
N CYS A 134 -11.49 20.18 10.46
CA CYS A 134 -11.72 20.34 9.03
C CYS A 134 -11.80 21.82 8.65
N ASP A 135 -11.65 22.12 7.36
CA ASP A 135 -11.92 23.45 6.82
C ASP A 135 -13.42 23.81 6.92
N ASN A 136 -13.78 25.02 6.49
CA ASN A 136 -15.16 25.50 6.52
C ASN A 136 -16.14 24.68 5.64
N GLN A 137 -15.62 23.81 4.77
CA GLN A 137 -16.39 22.93 3.90
C GLN A 137 -16.38 21.48 4.43
N GLY A 138 -15.79 21.24 5.60
CA GLY A 138 -15.72 19.92 6.21
C GLY A 138 -14.66 19.01 5.60
N ARG A 139 -13.64 19.56 4.90
CA ARG A 139 -12.56 18.77 4.31
C ARG A 139 -11.37 18.67 5.23
N VAL A 140 -10.71 17.52 5.22
CA VAL A 140 -9.39 17.34 5.83
C VAL A 140 -8.40 18.26 5.12
N THR A 141 -7.51 18.87 5.90
CA THR A 141 -6.44 19.74 5.39
C THR A 141 -5.09 19.19 5.79
N VAL A 142 -4.12 19.32 4.88
CA VAL A 142 -2.70 19.05 5.11
C VAL A 142 -1.92 20.31 4.79
N ASP A 143 -1.09 20.76 5.74
CA ASP A 143 -0.34 22.01 5.67
C ASP A 143 -1.22 23.23 5.33
N GLY A 144 -2.47 23.21 5.82
CA GLY A 144 -3.48 24.24 5.59
C GLY A 144 -4.20 24.16 4.24
N SER A 145 -3.81 23.26 3.35
CA SER A 145 -4.46 23.05 2.05
C SER A 145 -5.49 21.92 2.14
N PRO A 146 -6.71 22.09 1.60
CA PRO A 146 -7.72 21.03 1.59
C PRO A 146 -7.32 19.90 0.64
N LEU A 147 -7.65 18.67 1.01
CA LEU A 147 -7.42 17.49 0.17
C LEU A 147 -8.46 17.38 -0.95
N ASP A 148 -8.04 16.80 -2.08
CA ASP A 148 -8.92 16.27 -3.13
C ASP A 148 -9.09 14.75 -2.94
N GLU A 149 -10.28 14.32 -2.53
CA GLU A 149 -10.53 12.96 -2.07
C GLU A 149 -11.62 12.26 -2.90
N PRO A 150 -11.37 11.94 -4.19
CA PRO A 150 -12.38 11.37 -5.09
C PRO A 150 -12.79 9.94 -4.73
N TYR A 151 -12.11 9.30 -3.77
CA TYR A 151 -12.34 7.94 -3.29
C TYR A 151 -13.28 7.86 -2.08
N LEU A 152 -13.67 9.00 -1.49
CA LEU A 152 -14.50 8.99 -0.28
C LEU A 152 -15.86 8.35 -0.55
N TYR A 153 -16.26 7.44 0.34
CA TYR A 153 -17.58 6.83 0.28
C TYR A 153 -18.59 7.52 1.19
N GLN A 154 -18.40 7.42 2.51
CA GLN A 154 -19.17 8.18 3.50
C GLN A 154 -18.18 8.95 4.35
N ASP A 155 -18.34 10.27 4.35
CA ASP A 155 -17.46 11.18 5.06
C ASP A 155 -17.83 11.27 6.56
N ASP A 156 -16.85 11.65 7.37
CA ASP A 156 -16.99 11.92 8.79
C ASP A 156 -16.08 13.09 9.16
N GLN A 157 -16.72 14.24 9.35
CA GLN A 157 -16.09 15.54 9.54
C GLN A 157 -15.78 15.83 11.00
N ARG A 158 -15.64 14.79 11.83
CA ARG A 158 -15.24 14.92 13.23
C ARG A 158 -13.93 15.67 13.35
N ALA A 159 -13.92 16.67 14.24
CA ALA A 159 -12.73 17.48 14.46
C ALA A 159 -11.58 16.63 15.03
N PHE A 160 -10.39 16.82 14.47
CA PHE A 160 -9.14 16.26 15.00
C PHE A 160 -7.97 17.15 14.65
N GLY A 161 -6.87 17.00 15.40
CA GLY A 161 -5.65 17.76 15.19
C GLY A 161 -5.76 19.22 15.64
N PRO A 162 -4.79 20.06 15.26
CA PRO A 162 -3.68 19.75 14.35
C PRO A 162 -2.69 18.72 14.89
N VAL A 163 -2.22 17.83 14.01
CA VAL A 163 -1.17 16.84 14.30
C VAL A 163 -0.03 17.05 13.32
N THR A 164 1.17 17.35 13.84
CA THR A 164 2.39 17.42 13.03
C THR A 164 3.14 16.10 13.10
N LEU A 165 3.39 15.49 11.96
CA LEU A 165 4.04 14.19 11.86
C LEU A 165 5.56 14.32 11.98
N ALA A 166 6.15 13.51 12.86
CA ALA A 166 7.61 13.37 12.89
C ALA A 166 8.11 12.67 11.61
N THR A 167 9.40 12.78 11.33
CA THR A 167 10.04 12.00 10.26
C THR A 167 9.79 10.51 10.48
N GLY A 168 9.41 9.79 9.40
CA GLY A 168 9.09 8.36 9.47
C GLY A 168 7.70 8.05 10.01
N GLN A 169 6.83 9.05 10.21
CA GLN A 169 5.43 8.84 10.57
C GLN A 169 4.49 9.05 9.38
N LEU A 170 3.40 8.29 9.39
CA LEU A 170 2.29 8.36 8.45
C LEU A 170 1.01 8.66 9.20
N TRP A 171 0.19 9.56 8.66
CA TRP A 171 -1.21 9.66 9.04
C TRP A 171 -2.03 8.89 8.02
N VAL A 172 -2.74 7.85 8.48
CA VAL A 172 -3.53 6.98 7.60
C VAL A 172 -5.00 7.02 7.98
N MET A 173 -5.88 7.00 6.98
CA MET A 173 -7.33 7.06 7.18
C MET A 173 -8.02 6.05 6.26
N GLY A 174 -9.18 5.54 6.71
CA GLY A 174 -10.06 4.75 5.86
C GLY A 174 -10.77 5.62 4.84
N ASP A 175 -11.08 5.05 3.67
CA ASP A 175 -11.89 5.71 2.64
C ASP A 175 -13.38 5.79 3.05
N HIS A 176 -13.80 4.87 3.92
CA HIS A 176 -15.08 4.92 4.62
C HIS A 176 -14.89 5.62 5.97
N ARG A 177 -14.88 6.95 5.96
CA ARG A 177 -14.53 7.79 7.13
C ARG A 177 -15.42 7.54 8.33
N GLY A 178 -16.71 7.28 8.11
CA GLY A 178 -17.67 7.01 9.19
C GLY A 178 -17.54 5.64 9.86
N ASP A 179 -16.78 4.71 9.28
CA ASP A 179 -16.64 3.33 9.78
C ASP A 179 -15.20 2.83 9.62
N SER A 180 -14.25 3.52 10.26
CA SER A 180 -12.83 3.22 10.16
C SER A 180 -12.11 3.52 11.47
N ALA A 181 -11.50 2.48 12.07
CA ALA A 181 -10.52 2.66 13.14
C ALA A 181 -9.18 3.03 12.49
N ASP A 182 -8.82 4.31 12.56
CA ASP A 182 -7.65 4.86 11.89
C ASP A 182 -6.89 5.90 12.73
N SER A 183 -5.96 6.63 12.11
CA SER A 183 -5.07 7.55 12.85
C SER A 183 -5.82 8.63 13.63
N ARG A 184 -7.06 8.96 13.25
CA ARG A 184 -7.90 9.92 14.00
C ARG A 184 -8.14 9.49 15.44
N ASP A 185 -8.28 8.19 15.69
CA ASP A 185 -8.55 7.62 17.01
C ASP A 185 -7.29 7.07 17.69
N HIS A 186 -6.34 6.58 16.89
CA HIS A 186 -5.23 5.76 17.40
C HIS A 186 -3.83 6.32 17.13
N GLY A 187 -3.74 7.48 16.46
CA GLY A 187 -2.51 8.19 16.20
C GLY A 187 -1.75 7.72 14.95
N PRO A 188 -0.55 8.27 14.71
CA PRO A 188 0.23 7.99 13.51
C PRO A 188 0.83 6.58 13.51
N VAL A 189 1.20 6.11 12.32
CA VAL A 189 1.83 4.80 12.06
C VAL A 189 3.28 5.01 11.64
N SER A 190 4.20 4.11 12.02
CA SER A 190 5.59 4.17 11.55
C SER A 190 5.69 3.70 10.10
N VAL A 191 6.54 4.34 9.29
CA VAL A 191 6.90 3.84 7.95
C VAL A 191 7.49 2.43 8.04
N ASP A 192 8.20 2.11 9.13
CA ASP A 192 8.81 0.80 9.36
C ASP A 192 7.78 -0.33 9.56
N ASP A 193 6.54 0.01 9.96
CA ASP A 193 5.46 -0.97 10.15
C ASP A 193 4.74 -1.29 8.83
N VAL A 194 5.09 -0.61 7.73
CA VAL A 194 4.45 -0.79 6.42
C VAL A 194 4.95 -2.07 5.76
N ILE A 195 4.02 -3.01 5.55
CA ILE A 195 4.26 -4.27 4.86
C ILE A 195 4.39 -4.04 3.35
N GLY A 196 3.60 -3.12 2.76
CA GLY A 196 3.70 -2.77 1.35
C GLY A 196 2.50 -2.01 0.79
N LYS A 197 2.55 -1.71 -0.52
CA LYS A 197 1.49 -1.01 -1.24
C LYS A 197 0.42 -1.99 -1.73
N ALA A 198 -0.85 -1.76 -1.39
CA ALA A 198 -1.98 -2.44 -2.01
C ALA A 198 -2.11 -1.97 -3.47
N SER A 199 -1.81 -2.86 -4.42
CA SER A 199 -1.66 -2.48 -5.83
C SER A 199 -2.78 -3.00 -6.74
N LEU A 200 -3.32 -4.17 -6.42
CA LEU A 200 -4.24 -4.88 -7.32
C LEU A 200 -5.29 -5.63 -6.52
N ILE A 201 -6.55 -5.60 -6.98
CA ILE A 201 -7.59 -6.55 -6.58
C ILE A 201 -7.47 -7.77 -7.50
N ILE A 202 -7.30 -8.96 -6.93
CA ILE A 202 -7.17 -10.23 -7.67
C ILE A 202 -8.44 -11.09 -7.61
N TRP A 203 -9.31 -10.83 -6.64
CA TRP A 203 -10.59 -11.52 -6.48
C TRP A 203 -11.60 -10.60 -5.79
N PRO A 204 -12.90 -10.63 -6.12
CA PRO A 204 -13.54 -11.44 -7.18
C PRO A 204 -13.14 -10.97 -8.59
N LEU A 205 -13.17 -11.88 -9.58
CA LEU A 205 -12.70 -11.58 -10.94
C LEU A 205 -13.44 -10.40 -11.60
N GLY A 206 -14.71 -10.15 -11.22
CA GLY A 206 -15.49 -9.01 -11.71
C GLY A 206 -15.03 -7.65 -11.17
N ARG A 207 -14.18 -7.62 -10.14
CA ARG A 207 -13.57 -6.43 -9.56
C ARG A 207 -12.04 -6.41 -9.71
N ALA A 208 -11.48 -7.39 -10.43
CA ALA A 208 -10.04 -7.45 -10.62
C ALA A 208 -9.56 -6.21 -11.37
N GLY A 209 -8.59 -5.51 -10.80
CA GLY A 209 -8.17 -4.20 -11.29
C GLY A 209 -7.15 -3.54 -10.38
N TRP A 210 -6.54 -2.48 -10.89
CA TRP A 210 -5.56 -1.69 -10.13
C TRP A 210 -6.23 -0.86 -9.04
N ILE A 211 -5.59 -0.78 -7.89
CA ILE A 211 -6.00 0.08 -6.79
C ILE A 211 -5.39 1.46 -7.04
N GLY A 212 -6.24 2.49 -7.09
CA GLY A 212 -5.83 3.86 -7.39
C GLY A 212 -5.05 4.51 -6.25
N SER A 213 -4.02 5.28 -6.61
CA SER A 213 -3.30 6.20 -5.74
C SER A 213 -3.34 7.60 -6.36
N PRO A 214 -4.49 8.30 -6.29
CA PRO A 214 -4.60 9.65 -6.82
C PRO A 214 -3.67 10.59 -6.05
N ASP A 215 -3.24 11.67 -6.69
CA ASP A 215 -2.56 12.76 -6.00
C ASP A 215 -3.62 13.58 -5.24
N ILE A 216 -3.72 13.33 -3.94
CA ILE A 216 -4.76 13.89 -3.06
C ILE A 216 -4.38 15.28 -2.51
N GLN A 217 -3.10 15.63 -2.64
CA GLN A 217 -2.55 16.89 -2.15
C GLN A 217 -2.16 17.83 -3.30
N ALA A 218 -2.34 17.40 -4.56
CA ALA A 218 -2.23 18.26 -5.73
C ALA A 218 -3.11 19.50 -5.55
N THR A 219 -2.48 20.66 -5.38
CA THR A 219 -3.21 21.92 -5.33
C THR A 219 -3.85 22.15 -6.70
N ALA A 220 -5.16 22.35 -6.73
CA ALA A 220 -5.82 22.94 -7.88
C ALA A 220 -5.26 24.37 -8.07
N GLU A 221 -4.26 24.49 -8.94
CA GLU A 221 -3.56 25.71 -9.37
C GLU A 221 -2.51 26.33 -8.41
N GLY A 222 -1.25 26.15 -8.77
CA GLY A 222 -0.28 27.25 -8.80
C GLY A 222 0.33 27.30 -10.21
N PRO A 223 0.36 28.46 -10.91
CA PRO A 223 0.94 28.51 -12.25
C PRO A 223 2.43 28.15 -12.15
N ALA A 224 2.88 27.27 -13.05
CA ALA A 224 4.30 27.18 -13.35
C ALA A 224 4.81 28.58 -13.67
N ASP A 225 5.79 29.05 -12.88
CA ASP A 225 6.48 30.31 -13.10
C ASP A 225 6.83 30.44 -14.60
N PRO A 226 6.32 31.45 -15.34
CA PRO A 226 6.70 31.66 -16.73
C PRO A 226 8.15 32.16 -16.87
N GLY A 227 8.93 32.19 -15.78
CA GLY A 227 10.29 32.70 -15.72
C GLY A 227 11.39 31.77 -16.24
N THR A 228 11.10 30.50 -16.53
CA THR A 228 12.13 29.56 -17.05
C THR A 228 11.86 29.17 -18.50
N VAL A 229 11.65 30.16 -19.37
CA VAL A 229 11.83 29.95 -20.81
C VAL A 229 13.32 30.05 -21.11
N VAL A 230 13.91 28.87 -21.27
CA VAL A 230 15.11 28.52 -22.04
C VAL A 230 15.62 29.67 -22.92
N LEU A 231 16.66 30.37 -22.46
CA LEU A 231 17.49 31.25 -23.29
C LEU A 231 18.70 30.45 -23.79
N LEU A 232 18.47 29.63 -24.81
CA LEU A 232 19.49 28.86 -25.50
C LEU A 232 19.30 29.01 -27.01
N ALA A 233 19.46 30.23 -27.52
CA ALA A 233 19.74 30.50 -28.95
C ALA A 233 20.12 31.97 -29.17
N ALA A 234 21.40 32.31 -29.02
CA ALA A 234 21.99 33.47 -29.69
C ALA A 234 23.51 33.32 -29.80
N ALA A 235 23.96 32.30 -30.54
CA ALA A 235 25.31 32.28 -31.09
C ALA A 235 25.16 32.09 -32.59
N LEU A 236 25.40 33.17 -33.35
CA LEU A 236 25.84 33.24 -34.75
C LEU A 236 25.23 34.49 -35.40
N LEU A 237 26.03 35.55 -35.48
CA LEU A 237 26.15 36.44 -36.65
C LEU A 237 27.17 37.54 -36.33
N VAL A 238 28.46 37.16 -36.34
CA VAL A 238 29.56 38.11 -36.52
C VAL A 238 29.92 38.07 -38.01
N PRO A 239 29.65 39.11 -38.81
CA PRO A 239 30.21 39.17 -40.15
C PRO A 239 31.70 39.59 -40.07
N PRO A 240 32.58 38.98 -40.87
CA PRO A 240 34.02 39.26 -40.82
C PRO A 240 34.36 40.64 -41.37
N GLY A 241 35.36 41.26 -40.74
CA GLY A 241 35.84 42.60 -41.03
C GLY A 241 36.30 42.82 -42.46
N ARG A 242 35.98 44.01 -42.97
CA ARG A 242 36.51 44.60 -44.21
C ARG A 242 38.03 44.79 -44.08
N ARG A 243 38.82 44.07 -44.89
CA ARG A 243 40.21 44.43 -45.20
C ARG A 243 40.30 45.12 -46.57
N ARG A 244 40.82 46.36 -46.50
CA ARG A 244 41.76 47.05 -47.41
C ARG A 244 41.30 47.49 -48.81
N ARG A 245 41.48 48.79 -49.07
CA ARG A 245 42.61 49.30 -49.85
C ARG A 245 43.21 50.52 -49.16
#